data_AF-A0A7Y8KMQ8-F1
#
_entry.id   AF-A0A7Y8KMQ8-F1
#
_cell.length_a   1.000
_cell.length_b   1.000
_cell.length_c   1.000
_cell.angle_alpha   90.00
_cell.angle_beta   90.00
_cell.angle_gamma   90.00
#
_symmetry.space_group_name_H-M   'P 1'
#
loop_
_entity.id
_entity.type
_entity.pdbx_description
1 polymer ?
#
loop_
_entity_poly.entity_id
_entity_poly.type
_entity_poly.pdbx_seq_one_letter_code
_entity_poly.pdbx_strand_id
1 'polypeptide(L)'
;MKKGKYEFYILLKDPERSRFASTRAMKTHLLNDWYVAADARDVHAVDVRPEDLQPECRFLLDNGWEEVEPADLVDVPIDRANHYVGKLPPYAYGADRSRVISIMCGDCGKVRWAALSKPFPGIEKLKAAGAVEYRAICLKCGYSAADSYNWYRP
;
A
#
# COMPACT_ATOMS: atom_id res chain seq x y z
N MET A 1 20.35 -18.68 -5.64
CA MET A 1 19.72 -18.08 -4.44
C MET A 1 18.32 -17.61 -4.80
N LYS A 2 17.27 -18.28 -4.31
CA LYS A 2 15.88 -17.82 -4.50
C LYS A 2 15.72 -16.55 -3.68
N LYS A 3 15.47 -15.40 -4.34
CA LYS A 3 14.99 -14.16 -3.68
C LYS A 3 13.56 -14.43 -3.18
N GLY A 4 13.43 -15.22 -2.12
CA GLY A 4 12.18 -15.36 -1.40
C GLY A 4 11.86 -14.00 -0.79
N LYS A 5 10.70 -13.45 -1.15
CA LYS A 5 10.12 -12.32 -0.41
C LYS A 5 10.00 -12.81 1.02
N TYR A 6 10.77 -12.24 1.95
CA TYR A 6 10.55 -12.50 3.36
C TYR A 6 9.18 -11.91 3.70
N GLU A 7 8.22 -12.80 3.91
CA GLU A 7 6.88 -12.47 4.36
C GLU A 7 6.94 -12.38 5.88
N PHE A 8 6.51 -11.24 6.41
CA PHE A 8 6.47 -10.95 7.83
C PHE A 8 5.02 -10.68 8.23
N TYR A 9 4.74 -10.92 9.50
CA TYR A 9 3.52 -10.51 10.17
C TYR A 9 3.86 -9.38 11.14
N ILE A 10 2.91 -8.49 11.43
CA ILE A 10 3.00 -7.58 12.57
C ILE A 10 2.06 -8.12 13.65
N LEU A 11 2.60 -8.33 14.84
CA LEU A 11 1.84 -8.62 16.04
C LEU A 11 1.64 -7.31 16.80
N LEU A 12 0.40 -6.86 16.85
CA LEU A 12 -0.05 -5.67 17.58
C LEU A 12 -0.47 -6.08 18.99
N LYS A 13 -0.02 -5.33 20.00
CA LYS A 13 -0.34 -5.56 21.41
C LYS A 13 -0.75 -4.25 22.05
N ASP A 14 -1.93 -4.22 22.65
CA ASP A 14 -2.42 -3.18 23.55
C ASP A 14 -2.31 -3.73 24.99
N PRO A 15 -1.23 -3.40 25.71
CA PRO A 15 -0.99 -3.91 27.06
C PRO A 15 -1.98 -3.37 28.10
N GLU A 16 -2.58 -2.20 27.85
CA GLU A 16 -3.50 -1.59 28.81
C GLU A 16 -4.83 -2.34 28.86
N ARG A 17 -5.27 -2.88 27.72
CA ARG A 17 -6.53 -3.61 27.59
C ARG A 17 -6.36 -5.12 27.47
N SER A 18 -5.12 -5.61 27.53
CA SER A 18 -4.77 -7.02 27.28
C SER A 18 -5.34 -7.53 25.96
N ARG A 19 -5.19 -6.75 24.88
CA ARG A 19 -5.67 -7.10 23.54
C ARG A 19 -4.54 -7.25 22.55
N PHE A 20 -4.68 -8.17 21.61
CA PHE A 20 -3.72 -8.35 20.54
C PHE A 20 -4.39 -8.62 19.21
N ALA A 21 -3.67 -8.33 18.13
CA ALA A 21 -4.09 -8.66 16.78
C ALA A 21 -2.87 -9.03 15.92
N SER A 22 -3.07 -9.90 14.95
CA SER A 22 -2.05 -10.19 13.94
C SER A 22 -2.49 -9.67 12.58
N THR A 23 -1.56 -9.08 11.84
CA THR A 23 -1.83 -8.64 10.46
C THR A 23 -1.81 -9.83 9.50
N ARG A 24 -2.11 -9.59 8.23
CA ARG A 24 -1.78 -10.55 7.16
C ARG A 24 -0.29 -10.52 6.84
N ALA A 25 0.17 -11.59 6.18
CA ALA A 25 1.52 -11.65 5.62
C ALA A 25 1.79 -10.44 4.70
N MET A 26 2.91 -9.76 4.93
CA MET A 26 3.30 -8.58 4.16
C MET A 26 4.79 -8.58 3.87
N LYS A 27 5.20 -7.73 2.93
CA LYS A 27 6.62 -7.55 2.60
C LYS A 27 7.26 -6.51 3.51
N THR A 28 8.56 -6.65 3.79
CA THR A 28 9.36 -5.79 4.67
C THR A 28 9.16 -4.28 4.48
N HIS A 29 9.03 -3.80 3.25
CA HIS A 29 8.82 -2.36 2.99
C HIS A 29 7.51 -1.78 3.52
N LEU A 30 6.54 -2.62 3.93
CA LEU A 30 5.27 -2.19 4.53
C LEU A 30 5.32 -2.15 6.06
N LEU A 31 6.34 -2.71 6.71
CA LEU A 31 6.42 -2.78 8.17
C LEU A 31 6.45 -1.39 8.81
N ASN A 32 7.17 -0.45 8.19
CA ASN A 32 7.29 0.91 8.72
C ASN A 32 5.95 1.63 8.80
N ASP A 33 5.04 1.40 7.85
CA ASP A 33 3.72 2.02 7.88
C ASP A 33 2.89 1.49 9.06
N TRP A 34 3.04 0.21 9.41
CA TRP A 34 2.40 -0.38 10.59
C TRP A 34 3.00 0.12 11.91
N TYR A 35 4.32 0.31 11.99
CA TYR A 35 4.95 0.89 13.17
C TYR A 35 4.44 2.31 13.45
N VAL A 36 4.34 3.13 12.40
CA VAL A 36 3.80 4.50 12.52
C VAL A 36 2.32 4.48 12.96
N ALA A 37 1.51 3.56 12.42
CA ALA A 37 0.10 3.46 12.81
C ALA A 37 -0.09 2.98 14.26
N ALA A 38 0.77 2.07 14.72
CA ALA A 38 0.73 1.56 16.10
C ALA A 38 1.19 2.63 17.10
N ASP A 39 2.29 3.33 16.81
CA ASP A 39 2.80 4.45 17.62
C ASP A 39 1.75 5.56 17.79
N ALA A 40 1.01 5.88 16.73
CA ALA A 40 -0.06 6.88 16.77
C ALA A 40 -1.25 6.51 17.69
N ARG A 41 -1.35 5.24 18.12
CA ARG A 41 -2.41 4.72 18.99
C ARG A 41 -1.86 4.13 20.31
N ASP A 42 -0.59 4.37 20.62
CA ASP A 42 0.12 3.79 21.77
C ASP A 42 0.05 2.25 21.82
N VAL A 43 -0.05 1.61 20.65
CA VAL A 43 -0.05 0.16 20.49
C VAL A 43 1.36 -0.33 20.20
N HIS A 44 1.78 -1.42 20.82
CA HIS A 44 3.07 -2.02 20.56
C HIS A 44 3.01 -2.93 19.32
N ALA A 45 3.85 -2.66 18.33
CA ALA A 45 3.95 -3.45 17.09
C ALA A 45 5.30 -4.17 17.00
N VAL A 46 5.28 -5.47 16.73
CA VAL A 46 6.48 -6.31 16.59
C VAL A 46 6.40 -7.08 15.28
N ASP A 47 7.47 -7.08 14.47
CA ASP A 47 7.54 -8.00 13.33
C ASP A 47 7.83 -9.42 13.79
N VAL A 48 7.02 -10.35 13.29
CA VAL A 48 7.06 -11.75 13.66
C VAL A 48 7.14 -12.60 12.39
N ARG A 49 7.96 -13.64 12.43
CA ARG A 49 8.11 -14.57 11.31
C ARG A 49 6.91 -15.52 11.23
N PRO A 50 6.61 -16.07 10.04
CA PRO A 50 5.51 -17.02 9.88
C PRO A 50 5.61 -18.26 10.80
N GLU A 51 6.83 -18.76 11.03
CA GLU A 51 7.11 -19.93 11.87
C GLU A 51 6.97 -19.66 13.37
N ASP A 52 7.16 -18.40 13.75
CA ASP A 52 6.84 -17.87 15.07
C ASP A 52 5.34 -17.57 15.00
N LEU A 53 4.81 -16.37 15.15
CA LEU A 53 3.37 -16.03 15.10
C LEU A 53 2.39 -16.93 15.89
N GLN A 54 2.10 -18.15 15.43
CA GLN A 54 1.16 -19.07 16.09
C GLN A 54 1.55 -19.41 17.54
N PRO A 55 2.82 -19.72 17.88
CA PRO A 55 3.26 -19.88 19.26
C PRO A 55 3.04 -18.62 20.10
N GLU A 56 3.36 -17.42 19.60
CA GLU A 56 3.15 -16.19 20.38
C GLU A 56 1.69 -15.77 20.48
N CYS A 57 0.85 -15.99 19.46
CA CYS A 57 -0.60 -15.83 19.59
C CYS A 57 -1.17 -16.77 20.67
N ARG A 58 -0.76 -18.04 20.67
CA ARG A 58 -1.16 -19.00 21.70
C ARG A 58 -0.69 -18.57 23.08
N PHE A 59 0.55 -18.12 23.21
CA PHE A 59 1.08 -17.61 24.48
C PHE A 59 0.24 -16.44 25.03
N LEU A 60 -0.18 -15.49 24.19
CA LEU A 60 -1.01 -14.36 24.62
C LEU A 60 -2.39 -14.84 25.10
N LEU A 61 -3.04 -15.73 24.33
CA LEU A 61 -4.33 -16.32 24.70
C LEU A 61 -4.25 -17.07 26.04
N ASP A 62 -3.21 -17.89 26.23
CA ASP A 62 -2.98 -18.64 27.47
C ASP A 62 -2.74 -17.72 28.69
N ASN A 63 -2.28 -16.48 28.46
CA ASN A 63 -2.11 -15.44 29.47
C ASN A 63 -3.33 -14.50 29.60
N GLY A 64 -4.47 -14.88 29.02
CA GLY A 64 -5.73 -14.15 29.18
C GLY A 64 -5.86 -12.90 28.30
N TRP A 65 -5.06 -12.77 27.25
CA TRP A 65 -5.25 -11.72 26.27
C TRP A 65 -6.41 -12.03 25.33
N GLU A 66 -7.09 -10.98 24.88
CA GLU A 66 -8.20 -11.05 23.91
C GLU A 66 -7.65 -10.83 22.49
N GLU A 67 -7.93 -11.76 21.58
CA GLU A 67 -7.64 -11.57 20.15
C GLU A 67 -8.74 -10.69 19.52
N VAL A 68 -8.33 -9.63 18.83
CA VAL A 68 -9.22 -8.68 18.15
C VAL A 68 -8.76 -8.47 16.70
N GLU A 69 -9.57 -7.76 15.91
CA GLU A 69 -9.15 -7.39 14.55
C GLU A 69 -8.09 -6.27 14.61
N PRO A 70 -7.10 -6.24 13.69
CA PRO A 70 -6.10 -5.19 13.67
C PRO A 70 -6.70 -3.77 13.60
N ALA A 71 -7.85 -3.63 12.94
CA ALA A 71 -8.58 -2.37 12.83
C ALA A 71 -9.16 -1.87 14.16
N ASP A 72 -9.32 -2.73 15.16
CA ASP A 72 -9.75 -2.35 16.51
C ASP A 72 -8.61 -1.73 17.33
N LEU A 73 -7.36 -2.01 16.96
CA LEU A 73 -6.17 -1.50 17.64
C LEU A 73 -5.54 -0.30 16.93
N VAL A 74 -5.47 -0.34 15.59
CA VAL A 74 -4.79 0.69 14.80
C VAL A 74 -5.58 1.03 13.54
N ASP A 75 -5.40 2.26 13.05
CA ASP A 75 -5.86 2.62 11.72
C ASP A 75 -4.99 1.90 10.68
N VAL A 76 -5.54 0.85 10.05
CA VAL A 76 -4.80 -0.02 9.13
C VAL A 76 -4.06 0.83 8.07
N PRO A 77 -2.73 0.74 8.00
CA PRO A 77 -1.96 1.57 7.09
C PRO A 77 -2.34 1.25 5.64
N ILE A 78 -2.57 2.31 4.87
CA ILE A 78 -2.74 2.21 3.43
C ILE A 78 -1.40 1.79 2.84
N ASP A 79 -1.36 0.80 1.95
CA ASP A 79 -0.15 0.43 1.22
C ASP A 79 0.31 1.61 0.34
N ARG A 80 1.28 2.37 0.85
CA ARG A 80 1.85 3.54 0.17
C ARG A 80 3.06 3.20 -0.68
N ALA A 81 3.47 1.94 -0.78
CA ALA A 81 4.67 1.54 -1.52
C ALA A 81 4.65 2.02 -2.98
N ASN A 82 3.45 2.11 -3.54
CA ASN A 82 3.20 2.57 -4.89
C ASN A 82 2.62 3.98 -4.96
N HIS A 83 2.70 4.79 -3.90
CA HIS A 83 2.32 6.20 -3.97
C HIS A 83 3.42 7.02 -4.65
N TYR A 84 3.03 8.00 -5.47
CA TYR A 84 3.98 8.91 -6.08
C TYR A 84 4.44 9.99 -5.08
N VAL A 85 5.74 9.96 -4.76
CA VAL A 85 6.38 10.88 -3.79
C VAL A 85 6.95 12.16 -4.41
N GLY A 86 7.02 12.25 -5.74
CA GLY A 86 7.60 13.41 -6.43
C GLY A 86 6.69 14.65 -6.43
N LYS A 87 7.21 15.77 -6.94
CA LYS A 87 6.42 17.01 -7.07
C LYS A 87 5.45 16.90 -8.25
N LEU A 88 4.17 17.12 -7.99
CA LEU A 88 3.15 17.24 -9.04
C LEU A 88 3.02 18.71 -9.47
N PRO A 89 2.80 18.98 -10.77
CA PRO A 89 2.53 20.33 -11.25
C PRO A 89 1.18 20.85 -10.71
N PRO A 90 0.94 22.17 -10.73
CA PRO A 90 -0.27 22.77 -10.15
C PRO A 90 -1.58 22.15 -10.63
N TYR A 91 -1.67 21.78 -11.92
CA TYR A 91 -2.88 21.16 -12.48
C TYR A 91 -3.15 19.73 -11.98
N ALA A 92 -2.20 19.11 -11.30
CA ALA A 92 -2.30 17.74 -10.78
C ALA A 92 -2.11 17.68 -9.25
N TYR A 93 -1.99 18.81 -8.56
CA TYR A 93 -1.58 18.86 -7.15
C TYR A 93 -2.53 18.09 -6.22
N GLY A 94 -3.84 18.18 -6.46
CA GLY A 94 -4.86 17.48 -5.69
C GLY A 94 -5.14 16.04 -6.12
N ALA A 95 -4.38 15.49 -7.08
CA ALA A 95 -4.60 14.13 -7.54
C ALA A 95 -4.15 13.09 -6.50
N ASP A 96 -4.90 12.00 -6.40
CA ASP A 96 -4.57 10.85 -5.55
C ASP A 96 -3.21 10.25 -5.97
N ARG A 97 -2.22 10.38 -5.08
CA ARG A 97 -0.84 9.92 -5.30
C ARG A 97 -0.73 8.42 -5.55
N SER A 98 -1.71 7.64 -5.09
CA SER A 98 -1.78 6.20 -5.36
C SER A 98 -2.11 5.91 -6.83
N ARG A 99 -2.74 6.84 -7.55
CA ARG A 99 -3.29 6.63 -8.91
C ARG A 99 -2.62 7.43 -10.01
N VAL A 100 -1.69 8.33 -9.69
CA VAL A 100 -1.09 9.18 -10.74
C VAL A 100 -0.16 8.41 -11.68
N ILE A 101 -0.09 8.79 -12.94
CA ILE A 101 0.84 8.25 -13.94
C ILE A 101 1.16 9.33 -14.98
N SER A 102 2.28 9.26 -15.68
CA SER A 102 2.53 10.11 -16.86
C SER A 102 2.12 9.37 -18.13
N ILE A 103 1.38 10.06 -19.00
CA ILE A 103 0.93 9.55 -20.30
C ILE A 103 1.33 10.52 -21.41
N MET A 104 1.52 10.00 -22.62
CA MET A 104 1.46 10.83 -23.82
C MET A 104 -0.01 11.17 -24.12
N CYS A 105 -0.41 12.42 -23.86
CA CYS A 105 -1.80 12.84 -24.02
C CYS A 105 -2.08 13.25 -25.47
N GLY A 106 -3.09 12.63 -26.09
CA GLY A 106 -3.50 12.93 -27.46
C GLY A 106 -3.92 14.39 -27.64
N ASP A 107 -4.82 14.88 -26.78
CA ASP A 107 -5.35 16.25 -26.90
C ASP A 107 -4.33 17.34 -26.56
N CYS A 108 -3.45 17.08 -25.60
CA CYS A 108 -2.41 18.05 -25.21
C CYS A 108 -1.18 18.02 -26.14
N GLY A 109 -1.03 16.96 -26.97
CA GLY A 109 0.13 16.72 -27.82
C GLY A 109 1.45 16.55 -27.07
N LYS A 110 1.43 16.28 -25.76
CA LYS A 110 2.63 16.18 -24.92
C LYS A 110 2.40 15.29 -23.71
N VAL A 111 3.49 14.95 -23.01
CA VAL A 111 3.42 14.20 -21.75
C VAL A 111 2.68 15.01 -20.69
N ARG A 112 1.70 14.36 -20.05
CA ARG A 112 0.89 14.92 -18.96
C ARG A 112 0.69 13.92 -17.85
N TRP A 113 0.47 14.44 -16.64
CA TRP A 113 -0.03 13.63 -15.54
C TRP A 113 -1.49 13.24 -15.77
N ALA A 114 -1.80 12.00 -15.44
CA ALA A 114 -3.11 11.38 -15.55
C ALA A 114 -3.44 10.61 -14.26
N ALA A 115 -4.73 10.40 -14.00
CA ALA A 115 -5.21 9.53 -12.94
C ALA A 115 -5.64 8.19 -13.51
N LEU A 116 -5.16 7.10 -12.91
CA LEU A 116 -5.60 5.74 -13.18
C LEU A 116 -6.97 5.49 -12.56
N SER A 117 -7.76 4.64 -13.22
CA SER A 117 -9.04 4.12 -12.70
C SER A 117 -8.89 3.29 -11.42
N LYS A 118 -7.70 2.72 -11.20
CA LYS A 118 -7.32 1.88 -10.04
C LYS A 118 -5.99 2.35 -9.45
N PRO A 119 -5.66 1.98 -8.20
CA PRO A 119 -4.33 2.21 -7.64
C PRO A 119 -3.22 1.68 -8.55
N PHE A 120 -2.11 2.40 -8.62
CA PHE A 120 -0.96 2.02 -9.43
C PHE A 120 -0.34 0.71 -8.88
N PRO A 121 -0.28 -0.36 -9.68
CA PRO A 121 0.16 -1.66 -9.20
C PRO A 121 1.69 -1.84 -9.22
N GLY A 122 2.43 -0.81 -9.66
CA GLY A 122 3.84 -0.91 -10.07
C GLY A 122 3.99 -1.03 -11.60
N ILE A 123 5.09 -0.54 -12.16
CA ILE A 123 5.26 -0.41 -13.62
C ILE A 123 5.23 -1.77 -14.35
N GLU A 124 5.86 -2.80 -13.78
CA GLU A 124 5.90 -4.15 -14.36
C GLU A 124 4.49 -4.75 -14.47
N LYS A 125 3.70 -4.65 -13.40
CA LYS A 125 2.32 -5.15 -13.39
C LYS A 125 1.41 -4.35 -14.31
N LEU A 126 1.61 -3.03 -14.37
CA LEU A 126 0.83 -2.15 -15.24
C LEU A 126 1.08 -2.44 -16.73
N LYS A 127 2.31 -2.78 -17.12
CA LYS A 127 2.66 -3.18 -18.48
C LYS A 127 2.22 -4.61 -18.83
N ALA A 128 2.21 -5.50 -17.84
CA ALA A 128 1.72 -6.87 -18.00
C ALA A 128 0.18 -6.96 -18.00
N ALA A 129 -0.51 -5.96 -17.44
CA ALA A 129 -1.95 -5.84 -17.50
C ALA A 129 -2.41 -5.70 -18.95
N GLY A 130 -3.42 -6.47 -19.34
CA GLY A 130 -3.99 -6.38 -20.68
C GLY A 130 -4.55 -4.98 -20.97
N ALA A 131 -4.65 -4.64 -22.25
CA ALA A 131 -5.46 -3.51 -22.67
C ALA A 131 -6.85 -3.63 -21.98
N VAL A 132 -7.42 -2.51 -21.55
CA VAL A 132 -8.71 -2.41 -20.82
C VAL A 132 -8.68 -2.62 -19.29
N GLU A 133 -7.67 -3.24 -18.66
CA GLU A 133 -7.70 -3.42 -17.19
C GLU A 133 -7.56 -2.09 -16.42
N TYR A 134 -6.77 -1.18 -16.99
CA TYR A 134 -6.53 0.16 -16.47
C TYR A 134 -6.93 1.20 -17.52
N ARG A 135 -7.42 2.34 -17.02
CA ARG A 135 -7.69 3.53 -17.83
C ARG A 135 -7.00 4.71 -17.17
N ALA A 136 -6.34 5.56 -17.95
CA ALA A 136 -5.71 6.79 -17.48
C ALA A 136 -6.46 8.00 -18.03
N ILE A 137 -6.84 8.94 -17.16
CA ILE A 137 -7.52 10.18 -17.54
C ILE A 137 -6.57 11.35 -17.29
N CYS A 138 -6.23 12.10 -18.34
CA CYS A 138 -5.37 13.27 -18.27
C CYS A 138 -5.96 14.30 -17.29
N LEU A 139 -5.18 14.65 -16.26
CA LEU A 139 -5.61 15.60 -15.21
C LEU A 139 -5.72 17.04 -15.71
N LYS A 140 -5.20 17.32 -16.92
CA LYS A 140 -5.25 18.66 -17.53
C LYS A 140 -6.46 18.87 -18.45
N CYS A 141 -6.82 17.89 -19.27
CA CYS A 141 -7.83 18.05 -20.33
C CYS A 141 -8.90 16.95 -20.35
N GLY A 142 -8.79 15.90 -19.53
CA GLY A 142 -9.76 14.80 -19.50
C GLY A 142 -9.57 13.71 -20.56
N TYR A 143 -8.58 13.83 -21.45
CA TYR A 143 -8.23 12.78 -22.42
C TYR A 143 -8.09 11.41 -21.75
N SER A 144 -8.77 10.39 -22.29
CA SER A 144 -8.75 9.02 -21.77
C SER A 144 -7.86 8.12 -22.62
N ALA A 145 -6.87 7.48 -21.99
CA ALA A 145 -6.05 6.43 -22.59
C ALA A 145 -6.37 5.06 -21.94
N ALA A 146 -6.43 4.01 -22.75
CA ALA A 146 -6.61 2.62 -22.28
C ALA A 146 -5.43 1.69 -22.62
N ASP A 147 -4.47 2.17 -23.42
CA ASP A 147 -3.23 1.48 -23.74
C ASP A 147 -2.09 2.02 -22.87
N SER A 148 -1.46 1.13 -22.09
CA SER A 148 -0.40 1.44 -21.15
C SER A 148 1.00 1.50 -21.76
N TYR A 149 1.16 1.25 -23.07
CA TYR A 149 2.45 1.16 -23.76
C TYR A 149 3.36 2.38 -23.51
N ASN A 150 2.78 3.59 -23.51
CA ASN A 150 3.50 4.85 -23.29
C ASN A 150 3.32 5.44 -21.87
N TRP A 151 2.92 4.62 -20.89
CA TRP A 151 2.71 5.09 -19.52
C TRP A 151 3.97 4.85 -18.68
N TYR A 152 4.32 5.82 -17.85
CA TYR A 152 5.47 5.69 -16.95
C TYR A 152 5.33 6.60 -15.73
N ARG A 153 6.13 6.31 -14.69
CA ARG A 153 6.36 7.23 -13.56
C ARG A 153 7.82 7.64 -13.55
N PRO A 154 8.13 8.94 -13.56
CA PRO A 154 9.49 9.42 -13.31
C PRO A 154 9.90 9.23 -11.85
#